data_AF-A0A934M7W8-F1
#
_entry.id   AF-A0A934M7W8-F1
#
_cell.length_a   1.000
_cell.length_b   1.000
_cell.length_c   1.000
_cell.angle_alpha   90.00
_cell.angle_beta   90.00
_cell.angle_gamma   90.00
#
_symmetry.space_group_name_H-M   'P 1'
#
loop_
_entity.id
_entity.type
_entity.pdbx_description
1 polymer ?
#
loop_
_entity_poly.entity_id
_entity_poly.type
_entity_poly.pdbx_seq_one_letter_code
_entity_poly.pdbx_strand_id
1 'polypeptide(L)'
;MKQPTDPTSGEPGHHQAAPTSGGIAVDERPDFTGDNAVRALPPELSERASELFKALGDPTRLKLLYLIAESDTTEICSHELSVALQVSAPTITHHMKKLAAAKLVNREQRGKWAYYTVNSDEFNRVHSLIHEL
;
A
#
# COMPACT_ATOMS: atom_id res chain seq x y z
N MET A 1 -55.72 -23.22 -49.98
CA MET A 1 -55.42 -22.89 -51.38
C MET A 1 -53.91 -22.97 -51.61
N LYS A 2 -53.53 -23.49 -52.78
CA LYS A 2 -52.20 -23.83 -53.33
C LYS A 2 -51.03 -22.86 -53.01
N GLN A 3 -49.91 -23.44 -52.53
CA GLN A 3 -48.55 -23.53 -53.13
C GLN A 3 -48.09 -22.48 -54.19
N PRO A 4 -46.80 -22.45 -54.59
CA PRO A 4 -45.51 -22.51 -53.86
C PRO A 4 -44.48 -21.49 -54.48
N THR A 5 -43.21 -21.51 -54.08
CA THR A 5 -41.99 -21.60 -54.94
C THR A 5 -40.76 -21.00 -54.27
N ASP A 6 -39.69 -21.78 -54.41
CA ASP A 6 -38.33 -21.64 -53.90
C ASP A 6 -37.48 -20.85 -54.93
N PRO A 7 -36.15 -21.02 -54.99
CA PRO A 7 -35.06 -20.25 -54.42
C PRO A 7 -34.40 -19.30 -55.44
N THR A 8 -33.41 -18.48 -55.05
CA THR A 8 -32.43 -17.93 -56.00
C THR A 8 -31.04 -17.83 -55.40
N SER A 9 -30.19 -18.71 -55.91
CA SER A 9 -28.73 -18.72 -55.93
C SER A 9 -28.17 -17.50 -56.66
N GLY A 10 -26.95 -17.04 -56.31
CA GLY A 10 -26.25 -16.07 -57.16
C GLY A 10 -24.98 -15.45 -56.58
N GLU A 11 -23.94 -16.27 -56.44
CA GLU A 11 -22.55 -16.02 -56.90
C GLU A 11 -21.72 -14.75 -56.52
N PRO A 12 -20.37 -14.82 -56.65
CA PRO A 12 -19.42 -14.15 -55.76
C PRO A 12 -18.92 -12.79 -56.27
N GLY A 13 -18.79 -11.83 -55.36
CA GLY A 13 -18.15 -10.54 -55.61
C GLY A 13 -16.70 -10.52 -55.14
N HIS A 14 -15.76 -10.65 -56.07
CA HIS A 14 -14.39 -10.17 -55.92
C HIS A 14 -14.43 -8.64 -55.74
N HIS A 15 -14.21 -8.14 -54.52
CA HIS A 15 -13.84 -6.75 -54.29
C HIS A 15 -12.41 -6.68 -53.74
N GLN A 16 -11.51 -6.44 -54.68
CA GLN A 16 -10.18 -5.92 -54.45
C GLN A 16 -10.31 -4.55 -53.78
N ALA A 17 -9.74 -4.38 -52.59
CA ALA A 17 -9.48 -3.06 -52.01
C ALA A 17 -7.97 -2.89 -51.85
N ALA A 18 -7.44 -1.88 -52.54
CA ALA A 18 -6.07 -1.39 -52.44
C ALA A 18 -5.88 -0.56 -51.14
N PRO A 19 -4.67 -0.05 -50.85
CA PRO A 19 -4.11 0.10 -49.51
C PRO A 19 -4.64 1.32 -48.76
N THR A 20 -4.61 1.27 -47.42
CA THR A 20 -4.57 2.49 -46.61
C THR A 20 -3.53 2.31 -45.53
N SER A 21 -2.31 2.71 -45.88
CA SER A 21 -1.27 3.14 -44.96
C SER A 21 -1.77 4.34 -44.16
N GLY A 22 -2.59 4.08 -43.14
CA GLY A 22 -2.88 5.02 -42.08
C GLY A 22 -1.68 5.05 -41.15
N GLY A 23 -0.72 5.93 -41.44
CA GLY A 23 0.35 6.26 -40.51
C GLY A 23 -0.28 6.73 -39.20
N ILE A 24 -0.04 5.98 -38.13
CA ILE A 24 -0.31 6.45 -36.77
C ILE A 24 0.61 7.65 -36.59
N ALA A 25 0.04 8.84 -36.47
CA ALA A 25 0.76 10.01 -36.01
C ALA A 25 1.36 9.64 -34.65
N VAL A 26 2.68 9.50 -34.62
CA VAL A 26 3.42 9.51 -33.37
C VAL A 26 3.16 10.89 -32.76
N ASP A 27 2.32 10.91 -31.73
CA ASP A 27 2.17 12.06 -30.85
C ASP A 27 3.55 12.34 -30.27
N GLU A 28 4.26 13.30 -30.88
CA GLU A 28 5.57 13.76 -30.45
C GLU A 28 5.38 14.42 -29.08
N ARG A 29 5.46 13.60 -28.03
CA ARG A 29 5.59 14.09 -26.66
C ARG A 29 6.70 15.13 -26.67
N PRO A 30 6.43 16.37 -26.21
CA PRO A 30 7.44 17.41 -26.21
C PRO A 30 8.67 16.93 -25.46
N ASP A 31 9.81 17.07 -26.13
CA ASP A 31 11.15 16.89 -25.59
C ASP A 31 11.29 17.70 -24.30
N PHE A 32 11.25 17.00 -23.17
CA PHE A 32 11.42 17.56 -21.83
C PHE A 32 12.92 17.71 -21.51
N THR A 33 13.72 18.27 -22.41
CA THR A 33 15.09 18.74 -22.13
C THR A 33 15.05 20.10 -21.43
N GLY A 34 14.37 20.14 -20.29
CA GLY A 34 14.54 21.20 -19.30
C GLY A 34 15.24 20.60 -18.09
N ASP A 35 16.19 21.33 -17.51
CA ASP A 35 16.99 21.02 -16.31
C ASP A 35 16.17 20.78 -15.01
N ASN A 36 14.94 20.30 -15.12
CA ASN A 36 14.13 19.85 -14.00
C ASN A 36 14.45 18.37 -13.72
N ALA A 37 15.65 18.14 -13.19
CA ALA A 37 16.04 16.83 -12.71
C ALA A 37 15.16 16.47 -11.49
N VAL A 38 14.04 15.77 -11.74
CA VAL A 38 13.26 15.13 -10.69
C VAL A 38 14.19 14.13 -10.01
N ARG A 39 14.63 14.45 -8.80
CA ARG A 39 15.49 13.56 -8.02
C ARG A 39 14.71 12.31 -7.66
N ALA A 40 15.16 11.16 -8.14
CA ALA A 40 14.60 9.88 -7.75
C ALA A 40 14.88 9.58 -6.27
N LEU A 41 13.92 8.95 -5.59
CA LEU A 41 14.11 8.45 -4.23
C LEU A 41 15.12 7.28 -4.26
N PRO A 42 16.18 7.29 -3.43
CA PRO A 42 17.12 6.17 -3.38
C PRO A 42 16.40 4.84 -3.09
N PRO A 43 16.79 3.71 -3.73
CA PRO A 43 16.12 2.42 -3.53
C PRO A 43 16.07 1.98 -2.07
N GLU A 44 17.18 2.09 -1.33
CA GLU A 44 17.24 1.73 0.09
C GLU A 44 16.26 2.55 0.94
N LEU A 45 16.16 3.85 0.64
CA LEU A 45 15.24 4.75 1.34
C LEU A 45 13.78 4.40 1.01
N SER A 46 13.52 4.09 -0.25
CA SER A 46 12.19 3.67 -0.75
C SER A 46 11.72 2.38 -0.08
N GLU A 47 12.58 1.38 0.02
CA GLU A 47 12.27 0.09 0.65
C GLU A 47 11.98 0.27 2.14
N ARG A 48 12.87 0.98 2.85
CA ARG A 48 12.69 1.27 4.28
C ARG A 48 11.42 2.06 4.55
N ALA A 49 11.16 3.12 3.77
CA ALA A 49 9.94 3.92 3.88
C ALA A 49 8.70 3.06 3.63
N SER A 50 8.75 2.18 2.62
CA SER A 50 7.65 1.26 2.30
C SER A 50 7.30 0.35 3.48
N GLU A 51 8.30 -0.25 4.13
CA GLU A 51 8.07 -1.13 5.29
C GLU A 51 7.47 -0.38 6.49
N LEU A 52 8.01 0.80 6.80
CA LEU A 52 7.51 1.65 7.88
C LEU A 52 6.08 2.12 7.60
N PHE A 53 5.79 2.61 6.40
CA PHE A 53 4.45 3.05 6.04
C PHE A 53 3.45 1.91 5.94
N LYS A 54 3.87 0.70 5.56
CA LYS A 54 3.01 -0.50 5.71
C LYS A 54 2.66 -0.77 7.16
N ALA A 55 3.59 -0.57 8.09
CA ALA A 55 3.30 -0.71 9.52
C ALA A 55 2.40 0.43 10.06
N LEU A 56 2.59 1.67 9.62
CA LEU A 56 1.80 2.81 10.07
C LEU A 56 0.43 2.93 9.37
N GLY A 57 0.27 2.42 8.15
CA GLY A 57 -0.93 2.59 7.31
C GLY A 57 -2.17 1.80 7.76
N ASP A 58 -2.22 1.32 9.00
CA ASP A 58 -3.35 0.56 9.55
C ASP A 58 -3.96 1.29 10.74
N PRO A 59 -5.27 1.59 10.69
CA PRO A 59 -5.94 2.36 11.73
C PRO A 59 -5.81 1.75 13.13
N THR A 60 -5.85 0.42 13.25
CA THR A 60 -5.72 -0.25 14.55
C THR A 60 -4.32 -0.09 15.10
N ARG A 61 -3.28 -0.20 14.26
CA ARG A 61 -1.88 0.02 14.66
C ARG A 61 -1.64 1.45 15.12
N LEU A 62 -2.23 2.44 14.46
CA LEU A 62 -2.13 3.84 14.90
C LEU A 62 -2.80 4.06 16.25
N LYS A 63 -3.99 3.50 16.47
CA LYS A 63 -4.67 3.58 17.77
C LYS A 63 -3.87 2.91 18.89
N LEU A 64 -3.27 1.75 18.60
CA LEU A 64 -2.38 1.06 19.54
C LEU A 64 -1.19 1.95 19.92
N LEU A 65 -0.51 2.53 18.94
CA LEU A 65 0.61 3.43 19.17
C LEU A 65 0.21 4.64 20.01
N TYR A 66 -0.94 5.26 19.70
CA TYR A 66 -1.49 6.37 20.48
C TYR A 66 -1.72 5.98 21.94
N LEU A 67 -2.37 4.83 22.18
CA LEU A 67 -2.63 4.35 23.55
C LEU A 67 -1.35 4.06 24.33
N ILE A 68 -0.32 3.51 23.68
CA ILE A 68 0.97 3.26 24.33
C ILE A 68 1.69 4.60 24.62
N ALA A 69 1.63 5.56 23.71
CA ALA A 69 2.27 6.86 23.86
C ALA A 69 1.64 7.72 24.96
N GLU A 70 0.32 7.64 25.13
CA GLU A 70 -0.44 8.39 26.13
C GLU A 70 -0.46 7.69 27.51
N SER A 71 0.09 6.48 27.61
CA SER A 71 0.09 5.74 28.88
C SER A 71 0.94 6.43 29.94
N ASP A 72 0.30 6.80 31.06
CA ASP A 72 0.95 7.41 32.23
C ASP A 72 2.09 6.54 32.80
N THR A 73 2.05 5.23 32.55
CA THR A 73 3.00 4.25 33.10
C THR A 73 4.18 3.95 32.18
N THR A 74 4.36 4.67 31.06
CA THR A 74 5.40 4.48 30.02
C THR A 74 5.37 3.14 29.28
N GLU A 75 4.61 2.18 29.80
CA GLU A 75 4.34 0.86 29.22
C GLU A 75 2.89 0.46 29.44
N ILE A 76 2.39 -0.44 28.60
CA ILE A 76 1.03 -0.98 28.70
C ILE A 76 1.03 -2.46 28.32
N CYS A 77 0.21 -3.28 28.98
CA CYS A 77 0.21 -4.71 28.71
C CYS A 77 -0.74 -5.09 27.56
N SER A 78 -0.51 -6.25 26.96
CA SER A 78 -1.36 -6.78 25.87
C SER A 78 -2.84 -6.93 26.25
N HIS A 79 -3.15 -7.15 27.53
CA HIS A 79 -4.52 -7.30 28.00
C HIS A 79 -5.25 -5.97 28.05
N GLU A 80 -4.62 -4.93 28.60
CA GLU A 80 -5.18 -3.57 28.66
C GLU A 80 -5.45 -3.02 27.25
N LEU A 81 -4.53 -3.24 26.31
CA LEU A 81 -4.73 -2.86 24.90
C LEU A 81 -5.94 -3.57 24.26
N SER A 82 -6.12 -4.86 24.57
CA SER A 82 -7.25 -5.67 24.10
C SER A 82 -8.59 -5.12 24.63
N VAL A 83 -8.63 -4.76 25.91
CA VAL A 83 -9.80 -4.17 26.56
C VAL A 83 -10.10 -2.78 26.00
N ALA A 84 -9.09 -1.91 25.90
CA ALA A 84 -9.25 -0.52 25.44
C ALA A 84 -9.78 -0.42 24.00
N LEU A 85 -9.34 -1.32 23.12
CA LEU A 85 -9.80 -1.35 21.72
C LEU A 85 -10.98 -2.27 21.47
N GLN A 86 -11.44 -3.02 22.47
CA GLN A 86 -12.49 -4.03 22.34
C GLN A 86 -12.21 -5.05 21.23
N VAL A 87 -10.95 -5.44 21.09
CA VAL A 87 -10.50 -6.43 20.09
C VAL A 87 -9.86 -7.62 20.79
N SER A 88 -9.88 -8.78 20.13
CA SER A 88 -9.38 -10.03 20.72
C SER A 88 -7.86 -10.03 20.91
N ALA A 89 -7.38 -10.76 21.92
CA ALA A 89 -5.94 -10.91 22.20
C ALA A 89 -5.09 -11.44 21.01
N PRO A 90 -5.58 -12.39 20.17
CA PRO A 90 -4.88 -12.79 18.95
C PRO A 90 -4.70 -11.63 17.96
N THR A 91 -5.71 -10.76 17.85
CA THR A 91 -5.68 -9.59 16.98
C THR A 91 -4.65 -8.58 17.46
N ILE A 92 -4.65 -8.25 18.77
CA ILE A 92 -3.62 -7.39 19.38
C ILE A 92 -2.23 -7.95 19.09
N THR A 93 -2.01 -9.24 19.37
CA THR A 93 -0.70 -9.87 19.18
C THR A 93 -0.22 -9.77 17.74
N HIS A 94 -1.12 -9.93 16.76
CA HIS A 94 -0.79 -9.77 15.34
C HIS A 94 -0.35 -8.33 15.01
N HIS A 95 -1.11 -7.33 15.45
CA HIS A 95 -0.76 -5.93 15.23
C HIS A 95 0.56 -5.56 15.94
N MET A 96 0.75 -6.00 17.18
CA MET A 96 1.97 -5.74 17.95
C MET A 96 3.20 -6.41 17.33
N LYS A 97 3.07 -7.61 16.76
CA LYS A 97 4.17 -8.24 16.00
C LYS A 97 4.61 -7.40 14.81
N LYS A 98 3.66 -6.84 14.05
CA LYS A 98 3.98 -5.95 12.91
C LYS A 98 4.66 -4.66 13.37
N LEU A 99 4.15 -4.04 14.44
CA LEU A 99 4.75 -2.84 15.01
C LEU A 99 6.17 -3.10 15.54
N ALA A 100 6.38 -4.23 16.21
CA ALA A 100 7.70 -4.63 16.70
C ALA A 100 8.68 -4.98 15.58
N ALA A 101 8.21 -5.63 14.51
CA ALA A 101 9.03 -5.90 13.32
C ALA A 101 9.50 -4.61 12.64
N ALA A 102 8.64 -3.58 12.62
CA ALA A 102 8.98 -2.23 12.15
C ALA A 102 9.74 -1.40 13.20
N LYS A 103 10.09 -1.97 14.35
CA LYS A 103 10.80 -1.32 15.47
C LYS A 103 10.10 -0.11 16.08
N LEU A 104 8.81 0.10 15.81
CA LEU A 104 8.04 1.23 16.34
C LEU A 104 7.68 1.07 17.84
N VAL A 105 7.68 -0.18 18.31
CA VAL A 105 7.44 -0.51 19.72
C VAL A 105 8.48 -1.49 20.21
N ASN A 106 8.82 -1.38 21.48
CA ASN A 106 9.57 -2.40 22.19
C ASN A 106 8.58 -3.39 22.82
N ARG A 107 9.01 -4.64 22.96
CA ARG A 107 8.21 -5.70 23.57
C ARG A 107 9.02 -6.38 24.66
N GLU A 108 8.47 -6.43 25.86
CA GLU A 108 9.05 -7.16 26.98
C GLU A 108 8.08 -8.24 27.47
N GLN A 109 8.56 -9.46 27.68
CA GLN A 109 7.74 -10.53 28.25
C GLN A 109 7.96 -10.59 29.76
N ARG A 110 6.90 -10.39 30.55
CA ARG A 110 6.94 -10.50 32.01
C ARG A 110 5.89 -11.51 32.48
N GLY A 111 6.37 -12.71 32.82
CA GLY A 111 5.50 -13.84 33.15
C GLY A 111 4.56 -14.18 32.00
N LYS A 112 3.24 -14.13 32.24
CA LYS A 112 2.21 -14.44 31.24
C LYS A 112 1.97 -13.31 30.24
N TRP A 113 2.33 -12.08 30.57
CA TRP A 113 1.91 -10.89 29.81
C TRP A 113 3.07 -10.26 29.04
N ALA A 114 2.77 -9.73 27.87
CA ALA A 114 3.69 -8.91 27.10
C ALA A 114 3.37 -7.44 27.35
N TYR A 115 4.41 -6.67 27.66
CA TYR A 115 4.38 -5.22 27.86
C TYR A 115 5.00 -4.53 26.67
N TYR A 116 4.47 -3.37 26.33
CA TYR A 116 4.90 -2.61 25.17
C TYR A 116 5.16 -1.16 25.53
N THR A 117 6.23 -0.62 24.93
CA THR A 117 6.60 0.80 25.00
C THR A 117 6.81 1.32 23.60
N VAL A 118 6.64 2.63 23.40
CA VAL A 118 7.02 3.28 22.14
C VAL A 118 8.54 3.30 22.01
N ASN A 119 9.04 3.05 20.80
CA ASN A 119 10.45 3.27 20.49
C ASN A 119 10.64 4.69 19.95
N SER A 120 10.95 5.63 20.84
CA SER A 120 11.12 7.05 20.50
C SER A 120 12.23 7.28 19.45
N ASP A 121 13.28 6.46 19.45
CA ASP A 121 14.37 6.59 18.47
C ASP A 121 13.89 6.27 17.05
N GLU A 122 13.06 5.23 16.89
CA GLU A 122 12.51 4.91 15.57
C GLU A 122 11.47 5.95 15.13
N PHE A 123 10.69 6.52 16.04
CA PHE A 123 9.80 7.64 15.73
C PHE A 123 10.55 8.89 15.26
N ASN A 124 11.68 9.22 15.91
CA ASN A 124 12.54 10.32 15.46
C ASN A 124 13.10 10.06 14.05
N ARG A 125 13.47 8.80 13.75
CA ARG A 125 13.91 8.41 12.41
C ARG A 125 12.81 8.53 11.36
N VAL A 126 11.58 8.13 11.69
CA VAL A 126 10.41 8.30 10.81
C VAL A 126 10.16 9.78 10.55
N HIS A 127 10.24 10.62 11.59
CA HIS A 127 10.09 12.06 11.45
C HIS A 127 11.13 12.63 10.48
N SER A 128 12.42 12.31 10.67
CA SER A 128 13.47 12.74 9.74
C SER A 128 13.23 12.27 8.31
N LEU A 129 12.83 11.01 8.14
CA LEU A 129 12.52 10.44 6.83
C LEU A 129 11.41 11.21 6.11
N ILE A 130 10.34 11.59 6.81
CA ILE A 130 9.23 12.35 6.23
C ILE A 130 9.68 13.75 5.81
N HIS A 131 10.61 14.39 6.52
CA HIS A 131 11.19 15.68 6.12
C HIS A 131 12.15 15.58 4.92
N GLU A 132 12.64 14.38 4.61
CA GLU A 132 13.52 14.12 3.47
C GLU A 132 12.78 13.72 2.18
N LEU A 133 11.48 13.39 2.29
CA LEU A 133 10.57 13.03 1.17
C LEU A 133 9.82 14.25 0.64
#